data_AF-A0A946SFB5-F1
#
_entry.id   AF-A0A946SFB5-F1
#
_cell.length_a   1.000
_cell.length_b   1.000
_cell.length_c   1.000
_cell.angle_alpha   90.00
_cell.angle_beta   90.00
_cell.angle_gamma   90.00
#
_symmetry.space_group_name_H-M   'P 1'
#
loop_
_entity.id
_entity.type
_entity.pdbx_description
1 polymer ?
#
loop_
_entity_poly.entity_id
_entity_poly.type
_entity_poly.pdbx_seq_one_letter_code
_entity_poly.pdbx_strand_id
1 'polypeptide(L)'
;MKEKLIGSITLVIIIVMLLFTLLQGEGMENLDQYRDKQKNIISQEDYTKEQFVPQWTIQIAAYSDYQEALSLAKKLEKIRMKVLISERKVENIVIYRVRILQKNKNDKIKKTVKRLEKYDYKYQILKPSQQ
;
A
#
# COMPACT_ATOMS: atom_id res chain seq x y z
N MET A 1 1.63 -57.08 -17.12
CA MET A 1 1.34 -56.27 -15.92
C MET A 1 2.36 -55.14 -15.71
N LYS A 2 3.67 -55.39 -15.82
CA LYS A 2 4.73 -54.37 -15.67
C LYS A 2 4.62 -53.20 -16.67
N GLU A 3 4.33 -53.47 -17.94
CA GLU A 3 4.20 -52.42 -18.98
C GLU A 3 2.98 -51.51 -18.79
N LYS A 4 1.84 -52.07 -18.32
CA LYS A 4 0.64 -51.29 -17.98
C LYS A 4 0.88 -50.38 -16.77
N LEU A 5 1.70 -50.84 -15.82
CA LEU A 5 2.08 -50.06 -14.64
C LEU A 5 3.00 -48.89 -15.02
N ILE A 6 4.00 -49.14 -15.87
CA ILE A 6 4.94 -48.11 -16.35
C ILE A 6 4.20 -47.05 -17.15
N GLY A 7 3.30 -47.44 -18.07
CA GLY A 7 2.50 -46.48 -18.83
C GLY A 7 1.61 -45.60 -17.95
N SER A 8 1.01 -46.17 -16.89
CA SER A 8 0.18 -45.39 -15.96
C SER A 8 0.99 -44.41 -15.12
N ILE A 9 2.21 -44.77 -14.71
CA ILE A 9 3.09 -43.88 -13.95
C ILE A 9 3.54 -42.70 -14.83
N THR A 10 3.92 -42.96 -16.08
CA THR A 10 4.30 -41.90 -17.02
C THR A 10 3.16 -40.92 -17.27
N LEU A 11 1.92 -41.41 -17.38
CA LEU A 11 0.75 -40.56 -17.56
C LEU A 11 0.52 -39.62 -16.36
N VAL A 12 0.65 -40.14 -15.13
CA VAL A 12 0.51 -39.34 -13.91
C VAL A 12 1.57 -38.26 -13.84
N ILE A 13 2.83 -38.57 -14.19
CA ILE A 13 3.91 -37.59 -14.19
C ILE A 13 3.63 -36.45 -15.20
N ILE A 14 3.14 -36.78 -16.39
CA ILE A 14 2.78 -35.79 -17.42
C ILE A 14 1.64 -34.89 -16.92
N ILE A 15 0.62 -35.47 -16.29
CA ILE A 15 -0.51 -34.70 -15.72
C ILE A 15 -0.02 -33.77 -14.60
N VAL A 16 0.86 -34.25 -13.71
CA VAL A 16 1.41 -33.42 -12.63
C VAL A 16 2.26 -32.28 -13.18
N MET A 17 3.08 -32.52 -14.21
CA MET A 17 3.85 -31.46 -14.87
C MET A 17 2.94 -30.41 -15.52
N LEU A 18 1.87 -30.83 -16.21
CA LEU A 18 0.87 -29.91 -16.80
C LEU A 18 0.15 -29.09 -15.73
N LEU A 19 -0.21 -29.69 -14.59
CA LEU A 19 -0.82 -28.96 -13.49
C LEU A 19 0.16 -27.94 -12.88
N PHE A 20 1.44 -28.28 -12.76
CA PHE A 20 2.46 -27.40 -12.22
C PHE A 20 2.71 -26.19 -13.12
N THR A 21 2.74 -26.37 -14.45
CA THR A 21 2.88 -25.26 -15.40
C THR A 21 1.64 -24.35 -15.41
N LEU A 22 0.43 -24.92 -15.29
CA LEU A 22 -0.81 -24.15 -15.18
C LEU A 22 -0.90 -23.36 -13.87
N LEU A 23 -0.39 -23.91 -12.76
CA LEU A 23 -0.32 -23.22 -11.46
C LEU A 23 0.71 -22.07 -11.44
N GLN A 24 1.75 -22.14 -12.27
CA GLN A 24 2.76 -21.08 -12.40
C GLN A 24 2.44 -20.04 -13.49
N GLY A 25 1.44 -20.28 -14.34
CA GLY A 25 1.14 -19.43 -15.50
C GLY A 25 0.50 -18.09 -15.12
N GLU A 26 1.21 -17.00 -15.43
CA GLU A 26 0.83 -15.59 -15.72
C GLU A 26 -0.19 -14.84 -14.82
N GLY A 27 -1.07 -15.51 -14.09
CA GLY A 27 -2.05 -14.90 -13.20
C GLY A 27 -1.44 -14.30 -11.93
N MET A 28 -0.33 -14.85 -11.44
CA MET A 28 0.36 -14.35 -10.24
C MET A 28 1.16 -13.07 -10.49
N GLU A 29 1.88 -12.96 -11.62
CA GLU A 29 2.66 -11.75 -11.95
C GLU A 29 1.76 -10.52 -12.17
N ASN A 30 0.57 -10.73 -12.74
CA ASN A 30 -0.39 -9.66 -12.93
C ASN A 30 -0.98 -9.16 -11.60
N LEU A 31 -1.18 -10.03 -10.61
CA LEU A 31 -1.73 -9.63 -9.29
C LEU A 31 -0.78 -8.70 -8.53
N ASP A 32 0.53 -8.92 -8.60
CA ASP A 32 1.50 -8.00 -7.99
C ASP A 32 1.54 -6.65 -8.71
N GLN A 33 1.43 -6.61 -10.05
CA GLN A 33 1.29 -5.36 -10.80
C GLN A 33 -0.03 -4.62 -10.50
N TYR A 34 -1.15 -5.34 -10.27
CA TYR A 34 -2.42 -4.73 -9.84
C TYR A 34 -2.36 -4.23 -8.39
N ARG A 35 -1.60 -4.91 -7.52
CA ARG A 35 -1.38 -4.51 -6.12
C ARG A 35 -0.45 -3.31 -6.00
N ASP A 36 0.62 -3.22 -6.79
CA ASP A 36 1.53 -2.07 -6.81
C ASP A 36 0.86 -0.82 -7.39
N LYS A 37 -0.04 -0.95 -8.38
CA LYS A 37 -0.89 0.16 -8.86
C LYS A 37 -1.88 0.68 -7.81
N GLN A 38 -2.07 -0.03 -6.69
CA GLN A 38 -2.97 0.34 -5.60
C GLN A 38 -2.27 0.52 -4.24
N LYS A 39 -0.95 0.71 -4.20
CA LYS A 39 -0.29 1.16 -2.95
C LYS A 39 -0.86 2.52 -2.57
N ASN A 40 -1.79 2.52 -1.63
CA ASN A 40 -2.30 3.76 -1.07
C ASN A 40 -1.32 4.30 -0.01
N ILE A 41 -0.40 3.47 0.47
CA ILE A 41 0.74 3.91 1.27
C ILE A 41 1.90 4.23 0.33
N ILE A 42 2.30 5.49 0.29
CA ILE A 42 3.45 5.97 -0.47
C ILE A 42 4.58 6.43 0.45
N SER A 43 5.81 6.28 -0.03
CA SER A 43 7.01 6.77 0.64
C SER A 43 7.29 8.24 0.27
N GLN A 44 8.23 8.87 0.96
CA GLN A 44 8.71 10.22 0.62
C GLN A 44 9.32 10.29 -0.78
N GLU A 45 10.05 9.25 -1.21
CA GLU A 45 10.66 9.19 -2.54
C GLU A 45 9.60 9.07 -3.64
N ASP A 46 8.54 8.26 -3.41
CA ASP A 46 7.43 8.12 -4.34
C ASP A 46 6.67 9.44 -4.47
N TYR A 47 6.42 10.10 -3.33
CA TYR A 47 5.75 11.40 -3.30
C TYR A 47 6.51 12.46 -4.11
N THR A 48 7.85 12.47 -4.04
CA THR A 48 8.68 13.43 -4.78
C THR A 48 8.63 13.19 -6.30
N LYS A 49 8.34 11.96 -6.73
CA LYS A 49 8.19 11.58 -8.14
C LYS A 49 6.77 11.84 -8.68
N GLU A 50 5.79 12.11 -7.82
CA GLU A 50 4.42 12.37 -8.26
C GLU A 50 4.31 13.72 -9.00
N GLN A 51 3.64 13.71 -10.15
CA GLN A 51 3.30 14.94 -10.90
C GLN A 51 2.14 15.71 -10.26
N PHE A 52 1.37 15.06 -9.38
CA PHE A 52 0.22 15.67 -8.72
C PHE A 52 0.62 16.28 -7.38
N VAL A 53 0.54 17.61 -7.30
CA VAL A 53 0.73 18.33 -6.04
C VAL A 53 -0.60 18.40 -5.30
N PRO A 54 -0.73 17.77 -4.12
CA PRO A 54 -1.95 17.84 -3.32
C PRO A 54 -2.18 19.27 -2.81
N GLN A 55 -3.43 19.73 -2.85
CA GLN A 55 -3.83 21.05 -2.35
C GLN A 55 -3.99 21.05 -0.82
N TRP A 56 -4.19 19.86 -0.24
CA TRP A 56 -4.33 19.68 1.19
C TRP A 56 -3.67 18.37 1.63
N THR A 57 -3.11 18.42 2.84
CA THR A 57 -2.52 17.28 3.54
C THR A 57 -3.00 17.30 4.98
N ILE A 58 -3.30 16.13 5.52
CA ILE A 58 -3.73 15.96 6.92
C ILE A 58 -2.68 15.13 7.64
N GLN A 59 -2.09 15.65 8.70
CA GLN A 59 -1.21 14.87 9.57
C GLN A 59 -2.05 14.11 10.62
N ILE A 60 -1.79 12.81 10.76
CA ILE A 60 -2.48 11.97 11.75
C ILE A 60 -1.61 11.80 12.99
N ALA A 61 -0.35 11.40 12.79
CA ALA A 61 0.60 11.17 13.88
C ALA A 61 2.04 11.27 13.39
N ALA A 62 2.97 11.31 14.34
CA ALA A 62 4.39 11.15 14.10
C ALA A 62 4.97 10.18 15.13
N TYR A 63 5.84 9.28 14.69
CA TYR A 63 6.47 8.25 15.52
C TYR A 63 7.99 8.30 15.37
N SER A 64 8.73 7.92 16.41
CA SER A 64 10.16 7.65 16.30
C SER A 64 10.45 6.29 15.68
N ASP A 65 9.50 5.35 15.78
CA ASP A 65 9.60 4.00 15.24
C ASP A 65 8.86 3.88 13.89
N TYR A 66 9.52 3.29 12.89
CA TYR A 66 8.95 3.11 11.55
C TYR A 66 7.83 2.07 11.51
N GLN A 67 7.93 0.98 12.29
CA GLN A 67 6.90 -0.06 12.34
C GLN A 67 5.60 0.45 12.95
N GLU A 68 5.67 1.34 13.95
CA GLU A 68 4.50 2.03 14.50
C GLU A 68 3.82 2.91 13.44
N ALA A 69 4.61 3.70 12.70
CA ALA A 69 4.12 4.52 11.59
C ALA A 69 3.48 3.66 10.49
N LEU A 70 4.11 2.55 10.11
CA LEU A 70 3.60 1.62 9.11
C LEU A 70 2.32 0.92 9.57
N SER A 71 2.22 0.54 10.85
CA SER A 71 1.02 -0.04 11.44
C SER A 71 -0.17 0.90 11.34
N LEU A 72 0.03 2.19 11.67
CA LEU A 72 -1.00 3.21 11.48
C LEU A 72 -1.35 3.39 9.99
N ALA A 73 -0.35 3.47 9.12
CA ALA A 73 -0.57 3.64 7.68
C ALA A 73 -1.42 2.50 7.09
N LYS A 74 -1.17 1.25 7.50
CA LYS A 74 -1.98 0.08 7.11
C LYS A 74 -3.43 0.18 7.61
N LYS A 75 -3.66 0.70 8.82
CA LYS A 75 -5.02 0.93 9.33
C LYS A 75 -5.77 1.99 8.51
N LEU A 76 -5.08 3.08 8.15
CA LEU A 76 -5.63 4.15 7.31
C LEU A 76 -5.87 3.70 5.86
N GLU A 77 -4.99 2.86 5.31
CA GLU A 77 -5.17 2.24 4.00
C GLU A 77 -6.41 1.34 3.95
N LYS A 78 -6.69 0.55 5.01
CA LYS A 78 -7.90 -0.27 5.09
C LYS A 78 -9.19 0.52 4.98
N ILE A 79 -9.20 1.78 5.43
CA ILE A 79 -10.33 2.71 5.25
C ILE A 79 -10.19 3.57 3.98
N ARG A 80 -9.40 3.08 3.02
CA ARG A 80 -9.14 3.65 1.69
C ARG A 80 -8.62 5.08 1.74
N MET A 81 -7.69 5.40 2.65
CA MET A 81 -6.97 6.67 2.62
C MET A 81 -5.70 6.53 1.79
N LYS A 82 -5.32 7.59 1.06
CA LYS A 82 -3.98 7.70 0.47
C LYS A 82 -3.06 8.27 1.54
N VAL A 83 -2.10 7.48 2.00
CA VAL A 83 -1.24 7.74 3.14
C VAL A 83 0.20 7.94 2.66
N LEU A 84 0.86 8.97 3.17
CA LEU A 84 2.28 9.20 3.02
C LEU A 84 2.98 8.95 4.35
N ILE A 85 4.06 8.18 4.34
CA ILE A 85 5.02 8.14 5.45
C ILE A 85 6.23 8.97 5.02
N SER A 86 6.43 10.11 5.67
CA SER A 86 7.56 11.00 5.43
C SER A 86 8.54 10.97 6.59
N GLU A 87 9.82 10.74 6.29
CA GLU A 87 10.90 10.83 7.26
C GLU A 87 11.36 12.29 7.45
N ARG A 88 11.61 12.69 8.68
CA ARG A 88 12.25 13.98 8.99
C ARG A 88 13.20 13.82 10.17
N LYS A 89 14.38 14.42 10.07
CA LYS A 89 15.33 14.52 11.18
C LYS A 89 15.08 15.81 11.96
N VAL A 90 14.88 15.72 13.27
CA VAL A 90 14.72 16.87 14.18
C VAL A 90 15.65 16.64 15.36
N GLU A 91 16.60 17.54 15.57
CA GLU A 91 17.50 17.49 16.75
C GLU A 91 18.17 16.12 16.95
N ASN A 92 18.66 15.52 15.85
CA ASN A 92 19.24 14.17 15.79
C ASN A 92 18.28 12.99 15.98
N ILE A 93 16.99 13.22 16.20
CA ILE A 93 15.97 12.17 16.25
C ILE A 93 15.29 12.06 14.89
N VAL A 94 15.19 10.84 14.37
CA VAL A 94 14.42 10.55 13.16
C VAL A 94 12.96 10.38 13.56
N ILE A 95 12.07 11.09 12.88
CA ILE A 95 10.63 10.98 13.05
C ILE A 95 9.95 10.60 11.73
N TYR A 96 9.04 9.64 11.80
CA TYR A 96 8.20 9.17 10.71
C TYR A 96 6.80 9.76 10.87
N ARG A 97 6.46 10.71 9.99
CA ARG A 97 5.15 11.38 10.01
C ARG A 97 4.19 10.64 9.09
N VAL A 98 3.03 10.28 9.62
CA VAL A 98 1.95 9.64 8.87
C VAL A 98 0.95 10.72 8.46
N ARG A 99 0.83 10.93 7.16
CA ARG A 99 0.02 11.98 6.54
C ARG A 99 -0.98 11.37 5.57
N ILE A 100 -2.13 12.01 5.39
CA ILE A 100 -3.12 11.66 4.37
C ILE A 100 -3.08 12.73 3.29
N LEU A 101 -2.97 12.28 2.05
CA LEU A 101 -2.90 13.13 0.88
C LEU A 101 -4.23 13.19 0.15
N GLN A 102 -4.43 14.31 -0.54
CA GLN A 102 -5.47 14.42 -1.56
C GLN A 102 -5.23 13.36 -2.65
N LYS A 103 -6.27 12.60 -2.99
CA LYS A 103 -6.16 11.56 -4.03
C LYS A 103 -6.11 12.10 -5.45
N ASN A 104 -6.89 13.14 -5.71
CA ASN A 104 -7.03 13.78 -7.02
C ASN A 104 -7.68 15.17 -6.84
N LYS A 105 -7.73 15.97 -7.91
CA LYS A 105 -8.31 17.33 -7.90
C LYS A 105 -9.75 17.40 -7.39
N ASN A 106 -10.55 16.35 -7.56
CA ASN A 106 -11.95 16.31 -7.15
C ASN A 106 -12.14 15.80 -5.71
N ASP A 107 -11.06 15.40 -5.04
CA ASP A 107 -11.09 14.89 -3.68
C ASP A 107 -11.23 16.04 -2.67
N LYS A 108 -12.38 16.06 -2.00
CA LYS A 108 -12.76 17.12 -1.05
C LYS A 108 -12.31 16.73 0.35
N ILE A 109 -11.50 17.57 0.99
CA ILE A 109 -11.01 17.39 2.37
C ILE A 109 -12.13 17.03 3.36
N LYS A 110 -13.31 17.64 3.23
CA LYS A 110 -14.48 17.38 4.09
C LYS A 110 -14.92 15.92 4.10
N LYS A 111 -14.80 15.20 2.97
CA LYS A 111 -15.14 13.76 2.90
C LYS A 111 -14.13 12.93 3.70
N THR A 112 -12.85 13.27 3.59
CA THR A 112 -11.76 12.62 4.32
C THR A 112 -11.89 12.87 5.81
N VAL A 113 -12.10 14.11 6.23
CA VAL A 113 -12.33 14.51 7.63
C VAL A 113 -13.51 13.75 8.23
N LYS A 114 -14.67 13.73 7.56
CA LYS A 114 -15.84 13.00 8.05
C LYS A 114 -15.56 11.50 8.26
N ARG A 115 -14.72 10.91 7.41
CA ARG A 115 -14.32 9.50 7.57
C ARG A 115 -13.38 9.35 8.77
N LEU A 116 -12.41 10.24 8.97
CA LEU A 116 -11.53 10.21 10.13
C LEU A 116 -12.30 10.34 11.44
N GLU A 117 -13.26 11.26 11.51
CA GLU A 117 -14.15 11.45 12.66
C GLU A 117 -15.00 10.22 12.95
N LYS A 118 -15.51 9.54 11.91
CA LYS A 118 -16.26 8.29 12.06
C LYS A 118 -15.44 7.18 12.75
N TYR A 119 -14.12 7.18 12.59
CA TYR A 119 -13.21 6.20 13.18
C TYR A 119 -12.42 6.78 14.38
N ASP A 120 -12.82 7.95 14.89
CA ASP A 120 -12.22 8.62 16.06
C ASP A 120 -10.70 8.88 15.94
N TYR A 121 -10.23 9.17 14.73
CA TYR A 121 -8.84 9.57 14.55
C TYR A 121 -8.64 11.04 14.92
N LYS A 122 -7.61 11.32 15.72
CA LYS A 122 -7.08 12.68 15.89
C LYS A 122 -6.32 13.09 14.63
N TYR A 123 -6.44 14.36 14.24
CA TYR A 123 -5.81 14.86 13.02
C TYR A 123 -5.49 16.36 13.10
N GLN A 124 -4.53 16.78 12.28
CA GLN A 124 -4.18 18.18 12.05
C GLN A 124 -4.17 18.47 10.55
N ILE A 125 -4.95 19.46 10.10
CA ILE A 125 -4.92 19.93 8.71
C ILE A 125 -3.70 20.84 8.53
N LEU A 126 -2.85 20.54 7.55
CA LEU A 126 -1.63 21.32 7.29
C LEU A 126 -1.90 22.44 6.29
N LYS A 127 -1.46 23.66 6.63
CA LYS A 127 -1.40 24.78 5.68
C LYS A 127 -0.38 24.48 4.58
N PRO A 128 -0.51 25.04 3.37
CA PRO A 128 0.43 24.82 2.27
C PRO A 128 1.91 25.02 2.64
N SER A 129 2.21 25.98 3.53
CA SER A 129 3.58 26.23 4.02
C SER A 129 4.13 25.18 5.00
N GLN A 130 3.28 24.26 5.47
CA GLN A 130 3.60 23.21 6.44
C GLN A 130 3.48 21.80 5.85
N GLN A 131 3.07 21.70 4.58
CA GLN A 131 2.92 20.44 3.85
C GLN A 131 4.28 19.81 3.57
#